data_AF-A0A7L5AGC1-F1
#
_entry.id   AF-A0A7L5AGC1-F1
#
_cell.length_a   1.000
_cell.length_b   1.000
_cell.length_c   1.000
_cell.angle_alpha   90.00
_cell.angle_beta   90.00
_cell.angle_gamma   90.00
#
_symmetry.space_group_name_H-M   'P 1'
#
loop_
_entity.id
_entity.type
_entity.pdbx_description
1 polymer ?
#
loop_
_entity_poly.entity_id
_entity_poly.type
_entity_poly.pdbx_seq_one_letter_code
_entity_poly.pdbx_strand_id
1 'polypeptide(L)'
;MSESNTVTRQPGVLTAPLGTRALAGVLGGLAGGIVFGMMMAMMGLLPMLASMVGSSSAFVGFALHLMISVAIGLGLTLLFGNWLLTGYGRGALVGLGYGAIWWVLGPLLMMPLMLGMPLFTLDTTALLSLMGHLIYGAILGLTAVRVMQGRHE
;
A
#
# COMPACT_ATOMS: atom_id res chain seq x y z
N MET A 1 33.45 -33.76 -34.54
CA MET A 1 32.05 -33.46 -34.19
C MET A 1 32.03 -33.21 -32.68
N SER A 2 31.90 -31.95 -32.25
CA SER A 2 31.87 -31.58 -30.83
C SER A 2 30.49 -31.03 -30.54
N GLU A 3 29.70 -31.76 -29.78
CA GLU A 3 28.32 -31.39 -29.44
C GLU A 3 28.34 -30.17 -28.52
N SER A 4 27.70 -29.09 -28.95
CA SER A 4 27.48 -27.92 -28.14
C SER A 4 26.43 -28.26 -27.07
N ASN A 5 26.89 -28.34 -25.82
CA ASN A 5 26.01 -28.36 -24.64
C ASN A 5 25.25 -27.03 -24.56
N THR A 6 24.12 -26.98 -25.28
CA THR A 6 23.19 -25.87 -25.24
C THR A 6 22.41 -26.02 -23.94
N VAL A 7 22.94 -25.42 -22.87
CA VAL A 7 22.22 -25.24 -21.62
C VAL A 7 21.01 -24.37 -21.94
N THR A 8 19.86 -25.01 -22.16
CA THR A 8 18.55 -24.36 -22.22
C THR A 8 18.33 -23.66 -20.88
N ARG A 9 18.56 -22.34 -20.83
CA ARG A 9 18.08 -21.52 -19.72
C ARG A 9 16.56 -21.67 -19.70
N GLN A 10 16.04 -22.41 -18.73
CA GLN A 10 14.63 -22.27 -18.37
C GLN A 10 14.38 -20.78 -18.08
N PRO A 11 13.34 -20.15 -18.66
CA PRO A 11 12.90 -18.84 -18.23
C PRO A 11 12.31 -18.98 -16.83
N GLY A 12 13.17 -19.06 -15.82
CA GLY A 12 12.77 -18.93 -14.43
C GLY A 12 12.12 -17.57 -14.30
N VAL A 13 10.85 -17.57 -13.87
CA VAL A 13 10.12 -16.37 -13.46
C VAL A 13 11.08 -15.54 -12.61
N LEU A 14 11.60 -14.43 -13.16
CA LEU A 14 12.62 -13.63 -12.48
C LEU A 14 12.00 -13.08 -11.20
N THR A 15 12.29 -13.74 -10.08
CA THR A 15 11.78 -13.30 -8.79
C THR A 15 12.58 -12.11 -8.33
N ALA A 16 11.94 -10.95 -8.13
CA ALA A 16 12.61 -9.79 -7.56
C ALA A 16 13.20 -10.17 -6.19
N PRO A 17 14.47 -9.79 -5.90
CA PRO A 17 15.08 -10.08 -4.61
C PRO A 17 14.25 -9.53 -3.44
N LEU A 18 14.25 -10.23 -2.30
CA LEU A 18 13.48 -9.83 -1.12
C LEU A 18 13.77 -8.38 -0.69
N GLY A 19 15.03 -7.94 -0.76
CA GLY A 19 15.41 -6.56 -0.45
C GLY A 19 14.78 -5.53 -1.39
N THR A 20 14.69 -5.82 -2.69
CA THR A 20 14.02 -4.96 -3.67
C THR A 20 12.53 -4.85 -3.39
N ARG A 21 11.89 -5.96 -3.01
CA ARG A 21 10.46 -6.00 -2.67
C ARG A 21 10.18 -5.22 -1.38
N ALA A 22 11.01 -5.38 -0.37
CA ALA A 22 10.92 -4.60 0.86
C ALA A 22 11.06 -3.10 0.57
N LEU A 23 12.08 -2.70 -0.20
CA LEU A 23 12.28 -1.32 -0.60
C LEU A 23 11.09 -0.76 -1.38
N ALA A 24 10.56 -1.52 -2.33
CA ALA A 24 9.37 -1.16 -3.10
C ALA A 24 8.15 -0.91 -2.18
N GLY A 25 7.97 -1.75 -1.15
CA GLY A 25 6.88 -1.62 -0.19
C GLY A 25 7.03 -0.42 0.73
N VAL A 26 8.25 -0.15 1.22
CA VAL A 26 8.55 1.04 2.03
C VAL A 26 8.34 2.30 1.22
N LEU A 27 8.95 2.40 0.04
CA LEU A 27 8.86 3.61 -0.79
C LEU A 27 7.44 3.86 -1.29
N GLY A 28 6.74 2.82 -1.75
CA GLY A 28 5.36 2.94 -2.19
C GLY A 28 4.41 3.25 -1.03
N GLY A 29 4.62 2.64 0.14
CA GLY A 29 3.86 2.92 1.36
C GLY A 29 4.06 4.36 1.84
N LEU A 30 5.29 4.86 1.84
CA LEU A 30 5.58 6.26 2.17
C LEU A 30 4.98 7.23 1.14
N ALA A 31 5.19 6.98 -0.16
CA ALA A 31 4.68 7.86 -1.21
C ALA A 31 3.15 7.97 -1.16
N GLY A 32 2.45 6.83 -1.10
CA GLY A 32 1.00 6.81 -0.97
C GLY A 32 0.54 7.38 0.37
N GLY A 33 1.21 7.02 1.48
CA GLY A 33 0.84 7.45 2.83
C GLY A 33 1.04 8.95 3.07
N ILE A 34 2.04 9.57 2.42
CA ILE A 34 2.21 11.03 2.48
C ILE A 34 1.04 11.72 1.77
N VAL A 35 0.71 11.28 0.55
CA VAL A 35 -0.40 11.87 -0.22
C VAL A 35 -1.73 11.69 0.52
N PHE A 36 -2.01 10.49 1.02
CA PHE A 36 -3.23 10.22 1.77
C PHE A 36 -3.24 10.96 3.13
N GLY A 37 -2.11 10.99 3.83
CA GLY A 37 -1.95 11.76 5.06
C GLY A 37 -2.19 13.26 4.88
N MET A 38 -1.74 13.85 3.76
CA MET A 38 -2.04 15.25 3.42
C MET A 38 -3.54 15.46 3.20
N MET A 39 -4.22 14.55 2.49
CA MET A 39 -5.67 14.62 2.32
C MET A 39 -6.39 14.55 3.67
N MET A 40 -5.98 13.64 4.56
CA MET A 40 -6.54 13.55 5.91
C MET A 40 -6.28 14.81 6.74
N ALA A 41 -5.12 15.45 6.57
CA ALA A 41 -4.81 16.71 7.23
C ALA A 41 -5.78 17.81 6.79
N MET A 42 -6.01 17.93 5.48
CA MET A 42 -6.96 18.90 4.91
C MET A 42 -8.40 18.66 5.37
N MET A 43 -8.77 17.40 5.59
CA MET A 43 -10.10 17.00 6.08
C MET A 43 -10.22 17.03 7.62
N GLY A 44 -9.14 17.31 8.36
CA GLY A 44 -9.16 17.31 9.83
C GLY A 44 -9.30 15.91 10.47
N LEU A 45 -8.98 14.84 9.73
CA LEU A 45 -9.17 13.45 10.18
C LEU A 45 -7.97 12.90 11.00
N LEU A 46 -6.82 13.58 10.98
CA LEU A 46 -5.62 13.09 11.68
C LEU A 46 -5.77 12.95 13.21
N PRO A 47 -6.42 13.88 13.94
CA PRO A 47 -6.66 13.70 15.37
C PRO A 47 -7.52 12.47 15.68
N MET A 48 -8.45 12.11 14.79
CA MET A 48 -9.25 10.89 14.94
C MET A 48 -8.37 9.64 14.91
N LEU A 49 -7.41 9.56 13.97
CA LEU A 49 -6.43 8.47 13.96
C LEU A 49 -5.53 8.50 15.20
N ALA A 50 -5.09 9.68 15.64
CA ALA A 50 -4.26 9.82 16.84
C ALA A 50 -4.97 9.27 18.10
N SER A 51 -6.30 9.38 18.16
CA SER A 51 -7.09 8.92 19.30
C SER A 51 -7.00 7.41 19.53
N MET A 52 -6.68 6.63 18.48
CA MET A 52 -6.47 5.17 18.58
C MET A 52 -5.32 4.81 19.52
N VAL A 53 -4.37 5.72 19.71
CA VAL A 53 -3.21 5.55 20.61
C VAL A 53 -3.29 6.51 21.80
N GLY A 54 -4.48 7.04 22.10
CA GLY A 54 -4.72 7.94 23.23
C GLY A 54 -4.15 9.36 23.05
N SER A 55 -3.86 9.79 21.81
CA SER A 55 -3.34 11.13 21.51
C SER A 55 -4.38 11.97 20.76
N SER A 56 -4.30 13.30 20.89
CA SER A 56 -5.08 14.26 20.10
C SER A 56 -4.23 15.03 19.09
N SER A 57 -2.93 14.74 19.01
CA SER A 57 -1.99 15.45 18.14
C SER A 57 -2.14 15.00 16.69
N ALA A 58 -2.44 15.93 15.79
CA ALA A 58 -2.47 15.66 14.34
C ALA A 58 -1.14 15.09 13.83
N PHE A 59 -0.01 15.51 14.39
CA PHE A 59 1.30 14.96 14.05
C PHE A 59 1.43 13.49 14.44
N VAL A 60 0.94 13.10 15.62
CA VAL A 60 0.93 11.69 16.06
C VAL A 60 0.03 10.86 15.15
N GLY A 61 -1.14 11.38 14.78
CA GLY A 61 -2.04 10.73 13.81
C GLY A 61 -1.39 10.54 12.44
N PHE A 62 -0.66 11.54 11.95
CA PHE A 62 0.08 11.45 10.69
C PHE A 62 1.23 10.42 10.76
N ALA A 63 2.00 10.41 11.85
CA ALA A 63 3.07 9.44 12.05
C ALA A 63 2.53 7.99 12.13
N LEU A 64 1.43 7.79 12.87
CA LEU A 64 0.73 6.52 12.94
C LEU A 64 0.23 6.09 11.54
N HIS A 65 -0.34 7.02 10.78
CA HIS A 65 -0.76 6.76 9.41
C HIS A 65 0.40 6.34 8.50
N LEU A 66 1.55 7.01 8.57
CA LEU A 66 2.73 6.62 7.77
C LEU A 66 3.27 5.24 8.18
N MET A 67 3.30 4.95 9.48
CA MET A 67 3.72 3.64 9.98
C MET A 67 2.82 2.53 9.43
N ILE A 68 1.50 2.70 9.52
CA ILE A 68 0.52 1.76 8.97
C ILE A 68 0.68 1.66 7.44
N SER A 69 0.86 2.78 6.76
CA SER A 69 1.04 2.83 5.30
C SER A 69 2.27 2.05 4.82
N VAL A 70 3.37 2.09 5.58
CA VAL A 70 4.57 1.28 5.30
C VAL A 70 4.29 -0.20 5.55
N ALA A 71 3.63 -0.56 6.66
CA ALA A 71 3.29 -1.95 6.95
C ALA A 71 2.37 -2.56 5.87
N ILE A 72 1.36 -1.81 5.44
CA ILE A 72 0.44 -2.18 4.36
C ILE A 72 1.21 -2.33 3.02
N GLY A 73 2.10 -1.38 2.71
CA GLY A 73 2.92 -1.42 1.50
C GLY A 73 3.85 -2.64 1.45
N LEU A 74 4.51 -2.95 2.57
CA LEU A 74 5.30 -4.16 2.73
C LEU A 74 4.46 -5.42 2.53
N GLY A 75 3.25 -5.46 3.07
CA GLY A 75 2.31 -6.57 2.86
C GLY A 75 2.05 -6.84 1.38
N LEU A 76 1.80 -5.79 0.58
CA LEU A 76 1.58 -5.95 -0.85
C LEU A 76 2.82 -6.50 -1.58
N THR A 77 3.98 -5.87 -1.36
CA THR A 77 5.16 -6.18 -2.17
C THR A 77 5.84 -7.47 -1.75
N LEU A 78 5.85 -7.80 -0.46
CA LEU A 78 6.45 -9.03 0.08
C LEU A 78 5.59 -10.27 -0.14
N LEU A 79 4.27 -10.14 -0.25
CA LEU A 79 3.39 -11.28 -0.54
C LEU A 79 3.13 -11.41 -2.03
N PHE A 80 2.77 -10.31 -2.70
CA PHE A 80 2.22 -10.34 -4.05
C PHE A 80 3.10 -9.71 -5.12
N GLY A 81 4.19 -9.03 -4.73
CA GLY A 81 5.03 -8.25 -5.64
C GLY A 81 5.49 -9.04 -6.88
N ASN A 82 5.83 -10.32 -6.73
CA ASN A 82 6.36 -11.09 -7.84
C ASN A 82 5.32 -11.61 -8.84
N TRP A 83 4.06 -11.70 -8.42
CA TRP A 83 2.98 -12.29 -9.23
C TRP A 83 2.04 -11.23 -9.78
N LEU A 84 1.80 -10.17 -9.01
CA LEU A 84 0.76 -9.19 -9.31
C LEU A 84 1.35 -7.88 -9.88
N LEU A 85 2.60 -7.51 -9.52
CA LEU A 85 3.20 -6.22 -9.91
C LEU A 85 4.10 -6.34 -11.16
N THR A 86 3.56 -6.92 -12.22
CA THR A 86 4.33 -7.23 -13.45
C THR A 86 4.40 -6.07 -14.46
N GLY A 87 3.67 -4.98 -14.23
CA GLY A 87 3.62 -3.81 -15.12
C GLY A 87 2.74 -2.70 -14.56
N TYR A 88 2.86 -1.48 -15.08
CA TYR A 88 2.21 -0.29 -14.51
C TYR A 88 0.68 -0.40 -14.47
N GLY A 89 0.03 -0.83 -15.56
CA GLY A 89 -1.43 -0.99 -15.60
C GLY A 89 -1.93 -2.03 -14.60
N ARG A 90 -1.27 -3.19 -14.53
CA ARG A 90 -1.62 -4.25 -13.57
C ARG A 90 -1.32 -3.82 -12.13
N GLY A 91 -0.19 -3.15 -11.90
CA GLY A 91 0.21 -2.62 -10.60
C GLY A 91 -0.77 -1.57 -10.08
N ALA A 92 -1.27 -0.68 -10.94
CA ALA A 92 -2.31 0.27 -10.57
C ALA A 92 -3.63 -0.43 -10.20
N LEU A 93 -4.09 -1.40 -11.01
CA LEU A 93 -5.33 -2.15 -10.72
C LEU A 93 -5.23 -2.97 -9.42
N VAL A 94 -4.11 -3.66 -9.22
CA VAL A 94 -3.82 -4.39 -7.98
C VAL A 94 -3.76 -3.44 -6.80
N GLY A 95 -3.09 -2.29 -6.97
CA GLY A 95 -3.02 -1.23 -5.98
C GLY A 95 -4.39 -0.71 -5.57
N LEU A 96 -5.25 -0.39 -6.54
CA LEU A 96 -6.63 0.05 -6.31
C LEU A 96 -7.44 -1.00 -5.54
N GLY A 97 -7.40 -2.27 -5.98
CA GLY A 97 -8.09 -3.36 -5.30
C GLY A 97 -7.59 -3.57 -3.87
N TYR A 98 -6.27 -3.49 -3.67
CA TYR A 98 -5.66 -3.60 -2.35
C TYR A 98 -6.02 -2.42 -1.44
N GLY A 99 -6.06 -1.21 -1.99
CA GLY A 99 -6.57 -0.02 -1.29
C GLY A 99 -8.02 -0.19 -0.86
N ALA A 100 -8.89 -0.68 -1.75
CA ALA A 100 -10.29 -0.95 -1.44
C ALA A 100 -10.46 -2.00 -0.32
N ILE A 101 -9.63 -3.06 -0.30
CA ILE A 101 -9.62 -4.05 0.79
C ILE A 101 -9.25 -3.37 2.11
N TRP A 102 -8.18 -2.57 2.13
CA TRP A 102 -7.76 -1.85 3.34
C TRP A 102 -8.75 -0.76 3.78
N TRP A 103 -9.52 -0.20 2.86
CA TRP A 103 -10.63 0.68 3.20
C TRP A 103 -11.73 -0.07 3.97
N VAL A 104 -12.07 -1.30 3.57
CA VAL A 104 -13.04 -2.09 4.37
C VAL A 104 -12.44 -2.46 5.73
N LEU A 105 -11.17 -2.86 5.76
CA LEU A 105 -10.53 -3.33 7.01
C LEU A 105 -10.22 -2.19 7.99
N GLY A 106 -9.76 -1.04 7.52
CA GLY A 106 -9.31 0.07 8.36
C GLY A 106 -10.49 0.88 8.90
N PRO A 107 -11.03 1.84 8.12
CA PRO A 107 -12.06 2.77 8.58
C PRO A 107 -13.45 2.15 8.82
N LEU A 108 -13.82 1.03 8.18
CA LEU A 108 -15.15 0.43 8.38
C LEU A 108 -15.18 -0.66 9.45
N LEU A 109 -14.03 -1.25 9.78
CA LEU A 109 -13.94 -2.38 10.71
C LEU A 109 -13.01 -2.10 11.90
N MET A 110 -11.71 -1.92 11.69
CA MET A 110 -10.74 -1.77 12.79
C MET A 110 -10.97 -0.49 13.60
N MET A 111 -11.11 0.66 12.95
CA MET A 111 -11.34 1.95 13.62
C MET A 111 -12.63 1.94 14.44
N PRO A 112 -13.79 1.57 13.88
CA PRO A 112 -15.04 1.52 14.64
C PRO A 112 -14.98 0.53 15.80
N LEU A 113 -14.34 -0.63 15.62
CA LEU A 113 -14.16 -1.62 16.68
C LEU A 113 -13.32 -1.07 17.85
N MET A 114 -12.25 -0.33 17.55
CA MET A 114 -11.37 0.27 18.57
C MET A 114 -12.03 1.46 19.30
N LEU A 115 -12.88 2.22 18.61
CA LEU A 115 -13.53 3.42 19.14
C LEU A 115 -14.96 3.17 19.67
N GLY A 116 -15.47 1.94 19.60
CA GLY A 116 -16.84 1.59 20.02
C GLY A 116 -17.93 2.18 19.13
N MET A 117 -17.63 2.44 17.85
CA MET A 117 -18.56 2.99 16.87
C MET A 117 -19.27 1.89 16.07
N PRO A 118 -20.41 2.17 15.41
CA PRO A 118 -21.08 1.20 14.55
C PRO A 118 -20.21 0.76 13.35
N LEU A 119 -20.07 -0.56 13.17
CA LEU A 119 -19.29 -1.15 12.07
C LEU A 119 -20.00 -0.95 10.72
N PHE A 120 -19.22 -0.88 9.63
CA PHE A 120 -19.73 -0.80 8.25
C PHE A 120 -20.68 0.37 7.97
N THR A 121 -20.54 1.46 8.71
CA THR A 121 -21.29 2.70 8.44
C THR A 121 -20.80 3.32 7.13
N LEU A 122 -21.71 3.51 6.18
CA LEU A 122 -21.42 4.13 4.88
C LEU A 122 -21.97 5.56 4.85
N ASP A 123 -21.15 6.51 5.30
CA ASP A 123 -21.45 7.95 5.27
C ASP A 123 -20.49 8.70 4.32
N THR A 124 -20.62 10.03 4.27
CA THR A 124 -19.74 10.88 3.46
C THR A 124 -18.27 10.70 3.85
N THR A 125 -17.97 10.53 5.14
CA THR A 125 -16.60 10.30 5.63
C THR A 125 -16.05 8.97 5.13
N ALA A 126 -16.85 7.91 5.12
CA ALA A 126 -16.51 6.61 4.57
C ALA A 126 -16.19 6.69 3.07
N LEU A 127 -16.98 7.46 2.30
CA LEU A 127 -16.74 7.67 0.87
C LEU A 127 -15.47 8.49 0.60
N LEU A 128 -15.22 9.54 1.36
CA LEU A 128 -13.97 10.32 1.28
C LEU A 128 -12.76 9.45 1.65
N SER A 129 -12.92 8.58 2.66
CA SER A 129 -11.90 7.61 3.06
C SER A 129 -11.64 6.59 1.95
N LEU A 130 -12.67 6.12 1.23
CA LEU A 130 -12.51 5.23 0.08
C LEU A 130 -11.62 5.89 -0.97
N MET A 131 -11.90 7.14 -1.33
CA MET A 131 -11.09 7.90 -2.29
C MET A 131 -9.62 7.97 -1.84
N GLY A 132 -9.36 8.27 -0.57
CA GLY A 132 -7.99 8.30 -0.02
C GLY A 132 -7.27 6.95 -0.12
N HIS A 133 -7.97 5.85 0.20
CA HIS A 133 -7.41 4.49 0.10
C HIS A 133 -7.16 4.06 -1.35
N LEU A 134 -8.02 4.44 -2.30
CA LEU A 134 -7.81 4.17 -3.72
C LEU A 134 -6.60 4.93 -4.25
N ILE A 135 -6.45 6.22 -3.90
CA ILE A 135 -5.29 7.04 -4.27
C ILE A 135 -4.01 6.45 -3.67
N TYR A 136 -4.02 6.12 -2.38
CA TYR A 136 -2.93 5.43 -1.70
C TYR A 136 -2.53 4.15 -2.45
N GLY A 137 -3.51 3.29 -2.74
CA GLY A 137 -3.30 2.00 -3.40
C GLY A 137 -2.70 2.16 -4.79
N ALA A 138 -3.22 3.09 -5.59
CA ALA A 138 -2.70 3.38 -6.93
C ALA A 138 -1.23 3.85 -6.87
N ILE A 139 -0.90 4.79 -5.98
CA ILE A 139 0.47 5.30 -5.81
C ILE A 139 1.41 4.17 -5.35
N LEU A 140 1.00 3.41 -4.32
CA LEU A 140 1.75 2.25 -3.84
C LEU A 140 2.07 1.27 -4.98
N GLY A 141 1.06 0.89 -5.77
CA GLY A 141 1.22 -0.04 -6.88
C GLY A 141 2.17 0.49 -7.96
N LEU A 142 2.02 1.75 -8.37
CA LEU A 142 2.88 2.39 -9.38
C LEU A 142 4.33 2.53 -8.90
N THR A 143 4.54 3.03 -7.68
CA THR A 143 5.88 3.17 -7.10
C THR A 143 6.55 1.81 -6.94
N ALA A 144 5.82 0.80 -6.48
CA ALA A 144 6.36 -0.54 -6.32
C ALA A 144 6.81 -1.14 -7.66
N VAL A 145 5.99 -1.02 -8.72
CA VAL A 145 6.37 -1.43 -10.08
C VAL A 145 7.63 -0.69 -10.54
N ARG A 146 7.69 0.63 -10.36
CA ARG A 146 8.85 1.44 -10.77
C ARG A 146 10.15 1.02 -10.08
N VAL A 147 10.10 0.73 -8.78
CA VAL A 147 11.25 0.31 -7.97
C VAL A 147 11.69 -1.10 -8.36
N MET A 148 10.74 -2.00 -8.65
CA MET A 148 11.05 -3.38 -9.02
C MET A 148 11.59 -3.48 -10.46
N GLN A 149 11.08 -2.69 -11.40
CA GLN A 149 11.55 -2.68 -12.79
C GLN A 149 12.88 -1.94 -12.97
N GLY A 150 13.10 -0.84 -12.25
CA GLY A 150 14.31 -0.02 -12.39
C GLY A 150 15.61 -0.65 -11.87
N ARG A 151 15.60 -1.91 -11.43
CA ARG A 151 16.80 -2.65 -11.01
C ARG A 151 17.19 -3.76 -12.00
N HIS A 152 16.43 -3.89 -13.09
CA HIS A 152 16.74 -4.79 -14.20
C HIS A 152 17.46 -4.07 -15.36
N GLU A 153 17.67 -2.76 -15.24
CA GLU A 153 18.55 -1.93 -16.08
C GLU A 153 19.89 -1.74 -15.38
#